data_AF-A0AAN7BZY7-F1
#
_entry.id   AF-A0AAN7BZY7-F1
#
_cell.length_a   1.000
_cell.length_b   1.000
_cell.length_c   1.000
_cell.angle_alpha   90.00
_cell.angle_beta   90.00
_cell.angle_gamma   90.00
#
_symmetry.space_group_name_H-M   'P 1'
#
loop_
_entity.id
_entity.type
_entity.pdbx_description
1 polymer ?
#
loop_
_entity_poly.entity_id
_entity_poly.type
_entity_poly.pdbx_seq_one_letter_code
_entity_poly.pdbx_strand_id
1 'polypeptide(L)'
;QFECSSWKWGRFRKQCNKENRIGETCGLKLVFSTRFEARDCGACTKIAKMRRRLSKMTADIERWRREGNCPVTVEKTEREATALRGAISHLWKQHLEGQFGGSQPRHRTNRNNRQR
;
A
#
# COMPACT_ATOMS: atom_id res chain seq x y z
N GLN A 1 -7.86 -13.29 -11.01
CA GLN A 1 -8.80 -12.16 -10.92
C GLN A 1 -8.73 -11.62 -9.50
N PHE A 2 -8.40 -10.33 -9.31
CA PHE A 2 -8.43 -9.68 -7.99
C PHE A 2 -9.18 -8.36 -8.12
N GLU A 3 -10.51 -8.45 -8.08
CA GLU A 3 -11.40 -7.29 -7.97
C GLU A 3 -11.38 -6.79 -6.53
N CYS A 4 -10.33 -6.05 -6.18
CA CYS A 4 -10.33 -5.32 -4.92
C CYS A 4 -11.27 -4.13 -5.06
N SER A 5 -12.49 -4.25 -4.54
CA SER A 5 -13.48 -3.17 -4.46
C SER A 5 -13.15 -2.15 -3.36
N SER A 6 -11.87 -1.79 -3.18
CA SER A 6 -11.48 -0.76 -2.22
C SER A 6 -11.56 0.62 -2.87
N TRP A 7 -12.68 1.32 -2.68
CA TRP A 7 -12.67 2.77 -2.84
C TRP A 7 -11.97 3.40 -1.62
N LYS A 8 -11.17 4.43 -1.85
CA LYS A 8 -10.70 5.29 -0.77
C LYS A 8 -11.01 6.72 -1.17
N TRP A 9 -11.52 7.50 -0.22
CA TRP A 9 -11.52 8.95 -0.36
C TRP A 9 -10.05 9.38 -0.52
N GLY A 10 -9.71 9.89 -1.70
CA GLY A 10 -8.42 10.52 -1.91
C GLY A 10 -8.22 11.62 -0.87
N ARG A 11 -6.96 12.03 -0.63
CA ARG A 11 -6.67 13.17 0.24
C ARG A 11 -7.12 14.44 -0.49
N PHE A 12 -8.40 14.78 -0.37
CA PHE A 12 -9.01 15.92 -1.05
C PHE A 12 -8.27 17.19 -0.63
N ARG A 13 -7.60 17.83 -1.59
CA ARG A 13 -6.75 19.03 -1.37
C ARG A 13 -6.89 20.01 -2.52
N LYS A 14 -8.12 20.26 -3.01
CA LYS A 14 -8.36 21.40 -3.89
C LYS A 14 -8.82 22.58 -3.05
N GLN A 15 -7.95 23.57 -2.92
CA GLN A 15 -8.35 24.93 -2.56
C GLN A 15 -9.07 25.53 -3.79
N CYS A 16 -10.20 26.19 -3.59
CA CYS A 16 -10.91 26.84 -4.69
C CYS A 16 -10.09 28.03 -5.19
N ASN A 17 -9.66 28.02 -6.45
CA ASN A 17 -8.89 29.14 -7.03
C ASN A 17 -9.70 30.45 -7.12
N LYS A 18 -11.02 30.40 -6.89
CA LYS A 18 -11.94 31.54 -7.00
C LYS A 18 -12.23 32.24 -5.67
N GLU A 19 -11.74 31.70 -4.55
CA GLU A 19 -11.99 32.26 -3.22
C GLU A 19 -10.98 33.38 -2.93
N ASN A 20 -11.36 34.61 -3.29
CA ASN A 20 -10.76 35.80 -2.71
C ASN A 20 -11.67 36.30 -1.59
N ARG A 21 -11.22 36.09 -0.34
CA ARG A 21 -11.73 36.63 0.94
C ARG A 21 -12.69 35.75 1.75
N ILE A 22 -12.44 35.84 3.05
CA ILE A 22 -13.24 35.32 4.15
C ILE A 22 -14.61 36.00 4.11
N GLY A 23 -15.69 35.22 3.98
CA GLY A 23 -17.06 35.69 4.21
C GLY A 23 -18.14 35.19 3.25
N GLU A 24 -17.80 34.65 2.08
CA GLU A 24 -18.79 34.12 1.14
C GLU A 24 -18.50 32.66 0.80
N THR A 25 -19.50 31.78 0.99
CA THR A 25 -19.42 30.40 0.52
C THR A 25 -19.46 30.40 -1.00
N CYS A 26 -18.37 29.96 -1.62
CA CYS A 26 -18.29 29.72 -3.06
C CYS A 26 -19.47 28.83 -3.51
N GLY A 27 -20.41 29.37 -4.29
CA GLY A 27 -21.65 28.70 -4.75
C GLY A 27 -21.46 27.49 -5.69
N LEU A 28 -20.24 26.94 -5.78
CA LEU A 28 -19.97 25.69 -6.49
C LEU A 28 -20.46 24.51 -5.64
N LYS A 29 -21.56 23.89 -6.07
CA LYS A 29 -22.03 22.62 -5.52
C LYS A 29 -21.06 21.52 -5.93
N LEU A 30 -20.25 21.04 -5.00
CA LEU A 30 -19.32 19.93 -5.24
C LEU A 30 -20.14 18.65 -5.42
N VAL A 31 -20.45 18.29 -6.67
CA VAL A 31 -21.11 17.02 -6.98
C VAL A 31 -20.06 15.93 -6.86
N PHE A 32 -20.08 15.20 -5.75
CA PHE A 32 -19.25 14.01 -5.55
C PHE A 32 -19.75 12.89 -6.46
N SER A 33 -19.18 12.79 -7.67
CA SER A 33 -19.38 11.61 -8.51
C SER A 33 -18.30 10.57 -8.19
N THR A 34 -18.73 9.40 -7.71
CA THR A 34 -17.84 8.25 -7.50
C THR A 34 -17.58 7.61 -8.85
N ARG A 35 -16.39 7.81 -9.41
CA ARG A 35 -15.95 7.07 -10.60
C ARG A 35 -15.27 5.78 -10.15
N PHE A 36 -15.85 4.66 -10.53
CA PHE A 36 -15.23 3.35 -10.34
C PHE A 36 -14.15 3.15 -11.38
N GLU A 37 -12.89 3.35 -11.00
CA GLU A 37 -11.77 2.94 -11.83
C GLU A 37 -11.49 1.45 -11.59
N ALA A 38 -11.57 0.63 -12.66
CA ALA A 38 -11.24 -0.79 -12.64
C ALA A 38 -9.71 -1.01 -12.57
N ARG A 39 -9.05 -0.42 -11.57
CA ARG A 39 -7.60 -0.57 -11.35
C ARG A 39 -7.33 -1.26 -10.03
N ASP A 40 -6.33 -2.14 -10.04
CA ASP A 40 -5.82 -2.78 -8.83
C ASP A 40 -5.40 -1.74 -7.80
N CYS A 41 -5.80 -1.95 -6.55
CA CYS A 41 -5.44 -1.08 -5.45
C CYS A 41 -3.91 -1.02 -5.24
N GLY A 42 -3.39 0.07 -4.67
CA GLY A 42 -1.95 0.23 -4.42
C GLY A 42 -1.33 -0.84 -3.50
N ALA A 43 -2.13 -1.47 -2.63
CA ALA A 43 -1.68 -2.62 -1.82
C ALA A 43 -1.64 -3.91 -2.65
N CYS A 44 -2.68 -4.14 -3.47
CA CYS A 44 -2.86 -5.27 -4.36
C CYS A 44 -1.69 -5.37 -5.35
N THR A 45 -1.31 -4.25 -5.96
CA THR A 45 -0.16 -4.16 -6.87
C THR A 45 1.17 -4.48 -6.17
N LYS A 46 1.38 -4.02 -4.93
CA LYS A 46 2.57 -4.34 -4.12
C LYS A 46 2.62 -5.83 -3.78
N ILE A 47 1.50 -6.39 -3.33
CA ILE A 47 1.35 -7.82 -3.03
C ILE A 47 1.65 -8.67 -4.26
N ALA A 48 1.13 -8.29 -5.43
CA ALA A 48 1.37 -9.01 -6.68
C ALA A 48 2.86 -9.04 -7.04
N LYS A 49 3.57 -7.91 -6.89
CA LYS A 49 5.03 -7.84 -7.08
C LYS A 49 5.78 -8.77 -6.11
N MET A 50 5.40 -8.75 -4.83
CA MET A 50 6.02 -9.63 -3.82
C MET A 50 5.76 -11.11 -4.11
N ARG A 51 4.55 -11.49 -4.54
CA ARG A 51 4.21 -12.86 -4.94
C ARG A 51 5.04 -13.35 -6.11
N ARG A 52 5.24 -12.51 -7.15
CA ARG A 52 6.11 -12.83 -8.28
C ARG A 52 7.55 -13.08 -7.83
N ARG A 53 8.09 -12.22 -6.95
CA ARG A 53 9.43 -12.41 -6.37
C ARG A 53 9.52 -13.72 -5.58
N LEU A 54 8.52 -14.02 -4.74
CA LEU A 54 8.49 -15.25 -3.96
C LEU A 54 8.47 -16.51 -4.83
N SER A 55 7.67 -16.50 -5.91
CA SER A 55 7.60 -17.61 -6.86
C SER A 55 8.97 -17.86 -7.50
N LYS A 56 9.66 -16.80 -7.96
CA LYS A 56 11.02 -16.91 -8.48
C LYS A 56 11.99 -17.51 -7.46
N MET A 57 12.01 -16.98 -6.23
CA MET A 57 12.92 -17.47 -5.17
C MET A 57 12.67 -18.94 -4.84
N THR A 58 11.40 -19.37 -4.82
CA THR A 58 11.04 -20.76 -4.54
C THR A 58 11.54 -21.70 -5.65
N ALA A 59 11.37 -21.30 -6.92
CA ALA A 59 11.90 -22.06 -8.06
C ALA A 59 13.44 -22.13 -8.07
N ASP A 60 14.11 -21.04 -7.72
CA ASP A 60 15.58 -21.01 -7.60
C ASP A 60 16.08 -21.94 -6.48
N ILE A 61 15.41 -21.95 -5.32
CA ILE A 61 15.70 -22.88 -4.20
C ILE A 61 15.54 -24.34 -4.65
N GLU A 62 14.43 -24.68 -5.31
CA GLU A 62 14.17 -26.05 -5.80
C GLU A 62 15.23 -26.50 -6.82
N ARG A 63 15.67 -25.61 -7.71
CA ARG A 63 16.76 -25.90 -8.64
C ARG A 63 18.07 -26.19 -7.88
N TRP A 64 18.47 -25.28 -6.98
CA TRP A 64 19.74 -25.44 -6.24
C TRP A 64 19.75 -26.63 -5.30
N ARG A 65 18.61 -27.00 -4.71
CA ARG A 65 18.47 -28.22 -3.91
C ARG A 65 18.72 -29.50 -4.73
N ARG A 66 18.33 -29.51 -6.01
CA ARG A 66 18.60 -30.64 -6.93
C ARG A 66 20.05 -30.70 -7.39
N GLU A 67 20.68 -29.54 -7.60
CA GLU A 67 22.08 -29.46 -8.05
C GLU A 67 23.08 -29.72 -6.91
N GLY A 68 22.68 -29.56 -5.65
CA GLY A 68 23.49 -29.89 -4.46
C GLY A 68 24.68 -28.97 -4.20
N ASN A 69 24.93 -27.98 -5.06
CA ASN A 69 26.19 -27.25 -5.08
C ASN A 69 26.25 -26.01 -4.15
N CYS A 70 25.13 -25.60 -3.53
CA CYS A 70 25.05 -24.31 -2.81
C CYS A 70 24.18 -24.34 -1.53
N PRO A 71 24.48 -25.18 -0.51
CA PRO A 71 23.66 -25.31 0.70
C PRO A 71 23.51 -23.99 1.49
N VAL A 72 24.58 -23.20 1.59
CA VAL A 72 24.57 -21.91 2.30
C VAL A 72 23.66 -20.88 1.62
N THR A 73 23.73 -20.80 0.28
CA THR A 73 22.88 -19.88 -0.50
C THR A 73 21.42 -20.30 -0.45
N VAL A 74 21.15 -21.62 -0.46
CA VAL A 74 19.81 -22.19 -0.28
C VAL A 74 19.22 -21.76 1.06
N GLU A 75 19.94 -21.99 2.17
CA GLU A 75 19.49 -21.63 3.51
C GLU A 75 19.20 -20.12 3.63
N LYS A 76 20.11 -19.27 3.14
CA LYS A 76 19.91 -17.83 3.15
C LYS A 76 18.65 -17.43 2.37
N THR A 77 18.48 -17.97 1.17
CA THR A 77 17.34 -17.63 0.30
C THR A 77 16.02 -18.14 0.88
N GLU A 78 16.02 -19.27 1.58
CA GLU A 78 14.86 -19.80 2.30
C GLU A 78 14.41 -18.88 3.45
N ARG A 79 15.37 -18.36 4.23
CA ARG A 79 15.09 -17.36 5.27
C ARG A 79 14.48 -16.10 4.66
N GLU A 80 15.04 -15.61 3.55
CA GLU A 80 14.51 -14.44 2.84
C GLU A 80 13.10 -14.70 2.28
N ALA A 81 12.86 -15.87 1.69
CA ALA A 81 11.54 -16.27 1.18
C ALA A 81 10.50 -16.35 2.31
N THR A 82 10.90 -16.84 3.48
CA THR A 82 10.05 -16.91 4.68
C THR A 82 9.69 -15.51 5.19
N ALA A 83 10.67 -14.62 5.28
CA ALA A 83 10.44 -13.21 5.64
C ALA A 83 9.50 -12.52 4.63
N LEU A 84 9.68 -12.78 3.33
CA LEU A 84 8.82 -12.23 2.28
C LEU A 84 7.38 -12.76 2.37
N ARG A 85 7.18 -14.05 2.69
CA ARG A 85 5.85 -14.61 2.98
C ARG A 85 5.18 -13.89 4.14
N GLY A 86 5.91 -13.68 5.24
CA GLY A 86 5.42 -12.93 6.40
C GLY A 86 5.00 -11.50 6.04
N ALA A 87 5.81 -10.80 5.25
CA ALA A 87 5.50 -9.45 4.78
C ALA A 87 4.25 -9.40 3.88
N ILE A 88 4.08 -10.39 2.99
CA ILE A 88 2.87 -10.53 2.17
C ILE A 88 1.63 -10.71 3.06
N SER A 89 1.69 -11.62 4.03
CA SER A 89 0.57 -11.89 4.96
C SER A 89 0.22 -10.66 5.79
N HIS A 90 1.22 -9.95 6.30
CA HIS A 90 1.01 -8.71 7.05
C HIS A 90 0.35 -7.61 6.20
N LEU A 91 0.84 -7.41 4.96
CA LEU A 91 0.28 -6.43 4.05
C LEU A 91 -1.16 -6.79 3.64
N TRP A 92 -1.46 -8.08 3.49
CA TRP A 92 -2.84 -8.56 3.28
C TRP A 92 -3.73 -8.25 4.48
N LYS A 93 -3.27 -8.53 5.71
CA LYS A 93 -4.01 -8.23 6.93
C LYS A 93 -4.30 -6.74 7.06
N GLN A 94 -3.29 -5.89 6.87
CA GLN A 94 -3.46 -4.43 6.85
C GLN A 94 -4.39 -3.97 5.73
N HIS A 95 -4.35 -4.64 4.57
CA HIS A 95 -5.22 -4.31 3.46
C HIS A 95 -6.68 -4.63 3.78
N LEU A 96 -6.95 -5.76 4.43
CA LEU A 96 -8.29 -6.16 4.90
C LEU A 96 -8.79 -5.25 6.03
N GLU A 97 -7.97 -4.99 7.04
CA GLU A 97 -8.31 -4.10 8.17
C GLU A 97 -8.53 -2.65 7.71
N GLY A 98 -7.68 -2.17 6.80
CA GLY A 98 -7.76 -0.84 6.21
C GLY A 98 -8.84 -0.66 5.14
N GLN A 99 -9.64 -1.70 4.85
CA GLN A 99 -10.90 -1.58 4.11
C GLN A 99 -12.07 -1.15 5.03
N PHE A 100 -11.98 -1.37 6.35
CA PHE A 100 -13.00 -0.96 7.32
C PHE A 100 -12.62 0.29 8.13
N GLY A 101 -11.33 0.60 8.23
CA GLY A 101 -10.81 1.78 8.93
C GLY A 101 -10.68 3.00 8.01
N GLY A 102 -11.71 3.86 8.00
CA GLY A 102 -11.60 5.22 7.48
C GLY A 102 -10.37 5.92 8.06
N SER A 103 -9.67 6.66 7.19
CA SER A 103 -8.42 7.37 7.47
C SER A 103 -8.44 8.12 8.82
N GLN A 104 -7.70 7.62 9.82
CA GLN A 104 -7.30 8.49 10.92
C GLN A 104 -6.29 9.51 10.38
N PRO A 105 -6.52 10.82 10.58
CA PRO A 105 -5.56 11.84 10.19
C PRO A 105 -4.31 11.66 11.05
N ARG A 106 -3.16 11.44 10.39
CA ARG A 106 -1.86 11.62 11.06
C ARG A 106 -1.75 13.09 11.44
N HIS A 107 -2.06 13.42 12.69
CA HIS A 107 -1.66 14.67 13.30
C HIS A 107 -0.13 14.70 13.27
N ARG A 108 0.42 15.52 12.37
CA ARG A 108 1.83 15.89 12.38
C ARG A 108 1.99 16.78 13.61
N THR A 109 2.42 16.23 14.74
CA THR A 109 2.80 17.06 15.89
C THR A 109 3.99 17.90 15.46
N ASN A 110 3.78 19.21 15.43
CA ASN A 110 4.80 20.17 15.07
C ASN A 110 5.79 20.26 16.24
N ARG A 111 6.93 19.59 16.12
CA ARG A 111 7.99 19.61 17.13
C ARG A 111 8.82 20.89 16.98
N ASN A 112 8.21 22.04 17.26
CA ASN A 112 8.95 23.28 17.46
C ASN A 112 8.84 23.67 18.94
N ASN A 113 9.77 23.14 19.73
CA ASN A 113 10.19 23.82 20.95
C ASN A 113 11.60 23.37 21.31
N ARG A 114 12.60 24.18 20.92
CA ARG A 114 13.90 24.23 21.58
C ARG A 114 14.47 25.64 21.41
N GLN A 115 14.67 26.26 22.59
CA GLN A 115 15.65 27.28 22.92
C GLN A 115 15.27 28.74 22.65
N ARG A 116 14.66 29.36 23.67
CA ARG A 116 15.16 30.60 24.25
C ARG A 116 15.25 30.43 25.75
#